data_AF-A0A329R4I3-F1
#
_entry.id   AF-A0A329R4I3-F1
#
_cell.length_a   1.000
_cell.length_b   1.000
_cell.length_c   1.000
_cell.angle_alpha   90.00
_cell.angle_beta   90.00
_cell.angle_gamma   90.00
#
_symmetry.space_group_name_H-M   'P 1'
#
loop_
_entity.id
_entity.type
_entity.pdbx_description
1 polymer ?
#
loop_
_entity_poly.entity_id
_entity_poly.type
_entity_poly.pdbx_seq_one_letter_code
_entity_poly.pdbx_strand_id
1 'polypeptide(L)'
;MVTNPKVRKAGRYVRRLPGYRYARRALLPRIRQSPSVRSLVKRVFDVDASQSVPLDVAPGNVLGGVGTERLPVVVILMLGIPAERAEPVVDEIAQLQLLTAGFRPVIVLDTPAFAAPRRYGYPAELLIAKDHWADANQTWDEYARSRIGRIIATYRCSATISAGPDGLDDTDRLILTSCGHNA
;
A
#
# COMPACT_ATOMS: atom_id res chain seq x y z
N MET A 1 17.73 15.46 2.58
CA MET A 1 17.11 15.06 3.88
C MET A 1 16.80 16.31 4.69
N VAL A 2 15.59 16.86 4.58
CA VAL A 2 15.18 18.02 5.39
C VAL A 2 14.69 17.50 6.75
N THR A 3 15.58 17.35 7.71
CA THR A 3 15.19 16.99 9.09
C THR A 3 14.46 18.14 9.73
N ASN A 4 13.15 17.96 9.97
CA ASN A 4 12.28 18.92 10.63
C ASN A 4 12.89 19.38 11.99
N PRO A 5 13.10 20.68 12.22
CA PRO A 5 13.78 21.20 13.39
C PRO A 5 13.09 20.85 14.72
N LYS A 6 11.79 20.56 14.71
CA LYS A 6 11.03 20.12 15.89
C LYS A 6 11.42 18.71 16.34
N VAL A 7 11.71 17.80 15.40
CA VAL A 7 12.18 16.43 15.67
C VAL A 7 13.56 16.44 16.35
N ARG A 8 14.44 17.36 15.95
CA ARG A 8 15.77 17.57 16.57
C ARG A 8 15.70 18.12 18.00
N LYS A 9 14.66 18.88 18.35
CA LYS A 9 14.45 19.39 19.72
C LYS A 9 13.88 18.30 20.64
N ALA A 10 12.87 17.56 20.17
CA ALA A 10 12.28 16.44 20.93
C ALA A 10 13.31 15.34 21.22
N GLY A 11 14.11 14.94 20.21
CA GLY A 11 15.14 13.91 20.39
C GLY A 11 16.24 14.28 21.39
N ARG A 12 16.49 15.58 21.63
CA ARG A 12 17.45 16.04 22.65
C ARG A 12 16.89 15.96 24.07
N TYR A 13 15.59 16.18 24.23
CA TYR A 13 14.92 16.07 25.53
C TYR A 13 14.80 14.62 25.99
N VAL A 14 14.40 13.72 25.10
CA VAL A 14 14.21 12.29 25.43
C VAL A 14 15.54 11.63 25.82
N ARG A 15 16.68 12.07 25.24
CA ARG A 15 18.03 11.59 25.61
C ARG A 15 18.48 11.98 27.02
N ARG A 16 17.81 12.95 27.66
CA ARG A 16 18.12 13.41 29.02
C ARG A 16 17.26 12.72 30.09
N LEU A 17 16.30 11.88 29.71
CA LEU A 17 15.49 11.14 30.68
C LEU A 17 16.31 10.03 31.34
N PRO A 18 16.30 9.93 32.68
CA PRO A 18 16.93 8.81 33.38
C PRO A 18 16.27 7.50 32.92
N GLY A 19 17.09 6.48 32.63
CA GLY A 19 16.61 5.19 32.11
C GLY A 19 16.48 5.09 30.58
N TYR A 20 16.67 6.18 29.82
CA TYR A 20 16.58 6.17 28.34
C TYR A 20 17.48 5.11 27.68
N ARG A 21 18.70 4.89 28.20
CA ARG A 21 19.62 3.89 27.63
C ARG A 21 19.11 2.45 27.77
N TYR A 22 18.43 2.14 28.87
CA TYR A 22 17.85 0.82 29.13
C TYR A 22 16.56 0.63 28.32
N ALA A 23 15.66 1.61 28.37
CA ALA A 23 14.44 1.66 27.55
C ALA A 23 14.76 1.54 26.05
N ARG A 24 15.82 2.20 25.57
CA ARG A 24 16.27 2.11 24.19
C ARG A 24 16.69 0.69 23.80
N ARG A 25 17.39 -0.06 24.66
CA ARG A 25 17.80 -1.44 24.34
C ARG A 25 16.65 -2.44 24.42
N ALA A 26 15.78 -2.31 25.42
CA ALA A 26 14.72 -3.28 25.67
C ALA A 26 13.46 -3.04 24.79
N LEU A 27 13.11 -1.78 24.54
CA LEU A 27 11.85 -1.43 23.89
C LEU A 27 12.01 -1.17 22.38
N LEU A 28 13.14 -0.66 21.88
CA LEU A 28 13.30 -0.43 20.43
C LEU A 28 13.08 -1.68 19.57
N PRO A 29 13.59 -2.87 19.93
CA PRO A 29 13.37 -4.07 19.12
C PRO A 29 11.87 -4.42 19.03
N ARG A 30 11.15 -4.33 20.15
CA ARG A 30 9.71 -4.61 20.24
C ARG A 30 8.86 -3.57 19.50
N ILE A 31 9.26 -2.30 19.58
CA ILE A 31 8.64 -1.20 18.81
C ILE A 31 8.84 -1.41 17.31
N ARG A 32 10.01 -1.90 16.87
CA ARG A 32 10.26 -2.21 15.46
C ARG A 32 9.43 -3.38 14.93
N GLN A 33 9.07 -4.32 15.79
CA GLN A 33 8.36 -5.56 15.46
C GLN A 33 6.83 -5.44 15.56
N SER A 34 6.28 -4.36 16.13
CA SER A 34 4.83 -4.18 16.26
C SER A 34 4.29 -3.15 15.23
N PRO A 35 3.41 -3.57 14.30
CA PRO A 35 2.77 -2.68 13.33
C PRO A 35 1.96 -1.56 14.00
N SER A 36 1.26 -1.90 15.08
CA SER A 36 0.41 -0.98 15.85
C SER A 36 1.22 0.14 16.48
N VAL A 37 2.39 -0.15 17.04
CA VAL A 37 3.24 0.86 17.68
C VAL A 37 3.92 1.76 16.65
N ARG A 38 4.32 1.23 15.49
CA ARG A 38 4.78 2.08 14.37
C ARG A 38 3.71 3.07 13.93
N SER A 39 2.45 2.63 13.87
CA SER A 39 1.34 3.50 13.49
C SER A 39 1.16 4.65 14.48
N LEU A 40 1.26 4.39 15.79
CA LEU A 40 1.20 5.41 16.84
C LEU A 40 2.37 6.39 16.81
N VAL A 41 3.59 5.89 16.55
CA VAL A 41 4.76 6.77 16.39
C VAL A 41 4.57 7.67 15.18
N LYS A 42 4.11 7.14 14.04
CA LYS A 42 3.75 7.97 12.88
C LYS A 42 2.68 9.02 13.23
N ARG A 43 1.63 8.66 13.99
CA ARG A 43 0.58 9.60 14.46
C ARG A 43 1.12 10.80 15.25
N VAL A 44 2.18 10.61 16.05
CA VAL A 44 2.74 11.68 16.88
C VAL A 44 3.71 12.57 16.08
N PHE A 45 4.29 12.05 15.00
CA PHE A 45 5.32 12.76 14.22
C PHE A 45 4.83 13.35 12.89
N ASP A 46 3.75 12.83 12.28
CA ASP A 46 3.10 13.47 11.12
C ASP A 46 2.13 14.55 11.62
N VAL A 47 2.62 15.79 11.60
CA VAL A 47 1.83 17.01 11.88
C VAL A 47 1.13 17.40 10.58
N ASP A 48 0.10 16.63 10.21
CA ASP A 48 -0.95 17.06 9.28
C ASP A 48 -2.23 16.30 9.63
N ALA A 49 -3.05 16.88 10.51
CA ALA A 49 -4.20 16.23 11.13
C ALA A 49 -5.36 15.91 10.15
N SER A 50 -5.24 16.30 8.87
CA SER A 50 -6.23 16.08 7.82
C SER A 50 -5.94 14.87 6.93
N GLN A 51 -4.73 14.29 6.99
CA GLN A 51 -4.37 13.12 6.20
C GLN A 51 -4.59 11.83 6.99
N SER A 52 -5.35 10.89 6.42
CA SER A 52 -5.53 9.55 6.99
C SER A 52 -4.17 8.90 7.23
N VAL A 53 -3.96 8.34 8.42
CA VAL A 53 -2.72 7.62 8.76
C VAL A 53 -2.48 6.53 7.70
N PRO A 54 -1.29 6.46 7.10
CA PRO A 54 -0.99 5.47 6.07
C PRO A 54 -1.18 4.07 6.62
N LEU A 55 -1.91 3.23 5.88
CA LEU A 55 -2.04 1.82 6.22
C LEU A 55 -0.70 1.13 5.92
N ASP A 56 -0.21 0.32 6.86
CA ASP A 56 0.93 -0.55 6.58
C ASP A 56 0.43 -1.74 5.76
N VAL A 57 0.95 -1.89 4.55
CA VAL A 57 0.56 -2.97 3.63
C VAL A 57 1.53 -4.12 3.80
N ALA A 58 1.02 -5.32 4.05
CA ALA A 58 1.82 -6.53 3.95
C ALA A 58 2.00 -6.92 2.47
N PRO A 59 3.11 -7.56 2.09
CA PRO A 59 3.29 -8.09 0.73
C PRO A 59 2.36 -9.27 0.39
N GLY A 60 1.39 -9.60 1.24
CA GLY A 60 0.61 -10.83 1.15
C GLY A 60 1.36 -12.05 1.70
N ASN A 61 0.88 -13.23 1.34
CA ASN A 61 1.41 -14.53 1.78
C ASN A 61 2.41 -15.13 0.76
N VAL A 62 2.72 -14.40 -0.32
CA VAL A 62 3.65 -14.83 -1.38
C VAL A 62 5.11 -14.60 -0.98
N LEU A 63 5.39 -13.46 -0.35
CA LEU A 63 6.74 -13.12 0.11
C LEU A 63 6.83 -13.24 1.64
N GLY A 64 7.90 -13.87 2.11
CA GLY A 64 8.28 -13.93 3.52
C GLY A 64 9.61 -13.24 3.80
N GLY A 65 9.97 -13.12 5.08
CA GLY A 65 11.29 -12.64 5.51
C GLY A 65 11.32 -11.16 5.96
N VAL A 66 12.51 -10.74 6.40
CA VAL A 66 12.76 -9.39 6.93
C VAL A 66 13.04 -8.43 5.77
N GLY A 67 12.44 -7.24 5.78
CA GLY A 67 12.68 -6.20 4.77
C GLY A 67 11.55 -6.04 3.76
N THR A 68 10.60 -6.99 3.70
CA THR A 68 9.44 -6.91 2.81
C THR A 68 8.54 -5.71 3.11
N GLU A 69 8.61 -5.15 4.32
CA GLU A 69 7.91 -3.94 4.72
C GLU A 69 8.45 -2.67 4.03
N ARG A 70 9.62 -2.75 3.40
CA ARG A 70 10.28 -1.63 2.69
C ARG A 70 9.99 -1.62 1.20
N LEU A 71 9.45 -2.71 0.67
CA LEU A 71 9.12 -2.82 -0.74
C LEU A 71 8.12 -1.71 -1.13
N PRO A 72 8.24 -1.14 -2.33
CA PRO A 72 7.28 -0.15 -2.84
C PRO A 72 5.88 -0.75 -2.86
N VAL A 73 4.89 0.07 -2.50
CA VAL A 73 3.47 -0.30 -2.65
C VAL A 73 3.03 0.06 -4.06
N VAL A 74 2.41 -0.88 -4.76
CA VAL A 74 1.86 -0.68 -6.11
C VAL A 74 0.36 -0.86 -6.05
N VAL A 75 -0.39 0.17 -6.43
CA VAL A 75 -1.84 0.08 -6.59
C VAL A 75 -2.14 -0.39 -8.01
N ILE A 76 -2.89 -1.48 -8.12
CA ILE A 76 -3.21 -2.14 -9.38
C ILE A 76 -4.70 -1.95 -9.63
N LEU A 77 -5.01 -1.13 -10.62
CA LEU A 77 -6.38 -0.84 -11.04
C LEU A 77 -6.86 -1.93 -11.98
N MET A 78 -7.90 -2.66 -11.60
CA MET A 78 -8.55 -3.71 -12.36
C MET A 78 -10.01 -3.32 -12.59
N LEU A 79 -10.21 -2.25 -13.36
CA LEU A 79 -11.53 -1.66 -13.62
C LEU A 79 -12.02 -2.12 -15.00
N GLY A 80 -13.29 -2.50 -15.09
CA GLY A 80 -13.91 -3.01 -16.31
C GLY A 80 -13.40 -4.40 -16.73
N ILE A 81 -12.70 -5.11 -15.84
CA ILE A 81 -12.25 -6.48 -16.08
C ILE A 81 -13.40 -7.45 -15.76
N PRO A 82 -13.71 -8.41 -16.65
CA PRO A 82 -14.68 -9.48 -16.34
C PRO A 82 -14.27 -10.27 -15.09
N ALA A 83 -15.24 -10.68 -14.27
CA ALA A 83 -14.96 -11.37 -12.99
C ALA A 83 -14.06 -12.61 -13.16
N GLU A 84 -14.29 -13.36 -14.23
CA GLU A 84 -13.54 -14.57 -14.62
C GLU A 84 -12.09 -14.29 -15.02
N ARG A 85 -11.77 -13.03 -15.40
CA ARG A 85 -10.41 -12.60 -15.73
C ARG A 85 -9.65 -12.11 -14.51
N ALA A 86 -10.32 -11.81 -13.40
CA ALA A 86 -9.66 -11.30 -12.20
C ALA A 86 -8.64 -12.30 -11.63
N GLU A 87 -8.99 -13.58 -11.55
CA GLU A 87 -8.09 -14.61 -11.00
C GLU A 87 -6.80 -14.78 -11.83
N PRO A 88 -6.84 -15.02 -13.16
CA PRO A 88 -5.63 -15.07 -13.99
C PRO A 88 -4.71 -13.86 -13.87
N VAL A 89 -5.28 -12.65 -13.76
CA VAL A 89 -4.49 -11.41 -13.61
C VAL A 89 -3.82 -11.35 -12.24
N VAL A 90 -4.54 -11.69 -11.16
CA VAL A 90 -3.94 -11.71 -9.81
C VAL A 90 -2.89 -12.80 -9.67
N ASP A 91 -3.08 -13.96 -10.31
CA ASP A 91 -2.08 -15.03 -10.36
C ASP A 91 -0.79 -14.56 -11.05
N GLU A 92 -0.91 -13.84 -12.17
CA GLU A 92 0.24 -13.25 -12.87
C GLU A 92 0.96 -12.21 -11.99
N ILE A 93 0.21 -11.34 -11.30
CA ILE A 93 0.78 -10.37 -10.34
C ILE A 93 1.56 -11.09 -9.24
N ALA A 94 1.01 -12.17 -8.69
CA ALA A 94 1.67 -12.98 -7.66
C ALA A 94 2.93 -13.64 -8.19
N GLN A 95 2.92 -14.12 -9.43
CA GLN A 95 4.10 -14.68 -10.10
C GLN A 95 5.19 -13.61 -10.28
N LEU A 96 4.84 -12.43 -10.77
CA LEU A 96 5.78 -11.31 -10.93
C LEU A 96 6.35 -10.86 -9.58
N GLN A 97 5.52 -10.81 -8.53
CA GLN A 97 5.95 -10.51 -7.18
C GLN A 97 6.95 -11.56 -6.67
N LEU A 98 6.67 -12.85 -6.88
CA LEU A 98 7.55 -13.95 -6.46
C LEU A 98 8.90 -13.90 -7.18
N LEU A 99 8.90 -13.65 -8.48
CA LEU A 99 10.10 -13.61 -9.31
C LEU A 99 11.02 -12.43 -8.99
N THR A 100 10.44 -11.29 -8.60
CA THR A 100 11.18 -10.03 -8.43
C THR A 100 11.40 -9.65 -6.97
N ALA A 101 10.62 -10.24 -6.05
CA ALA A 101 10.46 -9.79 -4.67
C ALA A 101 10.25 -8.26 -4.57
N GLY A 102 9.67 -7.64 -5.60
CA GLY A 102 9.91 -6.22 -5.86
C GLY A 102 8.88 -5.26 -5.28
N PHE A 103 7.68 -5.72 -4.89
CA PHE A 103 6.59 -4.82 -4.56
C PHE A 103 5.55 -5.43 -3.61
N ARG A 104 4.68 -4.57 -3.08
CA ARG A 104 3.49 -4.90 -2.29
C ARG A 104 2.23 -4.46 -3.06
N PRO A 105 1.43 -5.40 -3.57
CA PRO A 105 0.26 -5.04 -4.37
C PRO A 105 -0.90 -4.58 -3.46
N VAL A 106 -1.68 -3.62 -3.96
CA VAL A 106 -3.02 -3.27 -3.48
C VAL A 106 -3.94 -3.36 -4.68
N ILE A 107 -4.92 -4.26 -4.63
CA ILE A 107 -5.81 -4.52 -5.76
C ILE A 107 -7.04 -3.61 -5.67
N VAL A 108 -7.41 -2.96 -6.76
CA VAL A 108 -8.62 -2.14 -6.84
C VAL A 108 -9.51 -2.70 -7.93
N LEU A 109 -10.71 -3.10 -7.57
CA LEU A 109 -11.69 -3.73 -8.47
C LEU A 109 -12.93 -2.84 -8.59
N ASP A 110 -13.72 -3.02 -9.64
CA ASP A 110 -15.11 -2.54 -9.72
C ASP A 110 -16.14 -3.68 -9.78
N THR A 111 -15.64 -4.92 -9.83
CA THR A 111 -16.42 -6.16 -9.74
C THR A 111 -16.07 -6.89 -8.43
N PRO A 112 -17.01 -7.52 -7.70
CA PRO A 112 -16.76 -8.11 -6.38
C PRO A 112 -15.95 -9.43 -6.39
N ALA A 113 -14.93 -9.55 -7.24
CA ALA A 113 -14.05 -10.71 -7.41
C ALA A 113 -12.95 -10.82 -6.33
N PHE A 114 -13.32 -10.66 -5.05
CA PHE A 114 -12.36 -10.62 -3.93
C PHE A 114 -11.65 -11.95 -3.63
N ALA A 115 -12.16 -13.07 -4.17
CA ALA A 115 -11.56 -14.38 -3.94
C ALA A 115 -10.09 -14.43 -4.39
N ALA A 116 -9.79 -13.85 -5.55
CA ALA A 116 -8.46 -13.85 -6.13
C ALA A 116 -7.43 -13.07 -5.28
N PRO A 117 -7.62 -11.78 -4.91
CA PRO A 117 -6.70 -11.10 -4.00
C PRO A 117 -6.55 -11.77 -2.64
N ARG A 118 -7.66 -12.29 -2.08
CA ARG A 118 -7.65 -12.94 -0.75
C ARG A 118 -6.79 -14.19 -0.71
N ARG A 119 -6.74 -14.97 -1.79
CA ARG A 119 -5.90 -16.18 -1.92
C ARG A 119 -4.43 -15.87 -1.60
N TYR A 120 -3.96 -14.71 -2.03
CA TYR A 120 -2.59 -14.25 -1.83
C TYR A 120 -2.41 -13.31 -0.62
N GLY A 121 -3.49 -13.02 0.12
CA GLY A 121 -3.46 -12.10 1.25
C GLY A 121 -3.26 -10.64 0.84
N TYR A 122 -3.62 -10.28 -0.40
CA TYR A 122 -3.50 -8.91 -0.88
C TYR A 122 -4.67 -8.05 -0.40
N PRO A 123 -4.43 -6.79 0.01
CA PRO A 123 -5.51 -5.83 0.25
C PRO A 123 -6.30 -5.62 -1.04
N ALA A 124 -7.62 -5.52 -0.92
CA ALA A 124 -8.51 -5.26 -2.03
C ALA A 124 -9.49 -4.14 -1.68
N GLU A 125 -9.64 -3.18 -2.59
CA GLU A 125 -10.63 -2.11 -2.55
C GLU A 125 -11.64 -2.32 -3.67
N LEU A 126 -12.90 -1.96 -3.44
CA LEU A 126 -13.96 -2.03 -4.43
C LEU A 126 -14.49 -0.63 -4.73
N LEU A 127 -14.55 -0.30 -6.02
CA LEU A 127 -15.24 0.84 -6.57
C LEU A 127 -16.62 0.42 -7.04
N ILE A 128 -17.54 1.38 -7.10
CA ILE A 128 -18.79 1.19 -7.84
C ILE A 128 -18.46 1.20 -9.33
N ALA A 129 -18.87 0.16 -10.05
CA ALA A 129 -18.72 0.08 -11.49
C ALA A 129 -19.49 1.20 -12.21
N LYS A 130 -18.98 1.64 -13.36
CA LYS A 130 -19.51 2.78 -14.10
C LYS A 130 -20.95 2.55 -14.58
N ASP A 131 -21.25 1.34 -15.01
CA ASP A 131 -22.57 0.88 -15.44
C ASP A 131 -23.59 0.76 -14.30
N HIS A 132 -23.12 0.68 -13.05
CA HIS A 132 -23.94 0.65 -11.83
C HIS A 132 -24.01 2.00 -11.13
N TRP A 133 -23.48 3.07 -11.73
CA TRP A 133 -23.48 4.40 -11.12
C TRP A 133 -24.88 5.04 -11.17
N ALA A 134 -25.38 5.48 -10.03
CA ALA A 134 -26.74 5.99 -9.88
C ALA A 134 -26.85 7.35 -9.16
N ASP A 135 -25.73 8.00 -8.83
CA ASP A 135 -25.76 9.31 -8.16
C ASP A 135 -26.10 10.43 -9.16
N ALA A 136 -27.14 11.21 -8.85
CA ALA A 136 -27.60 12.30 -9.69
C ALA A 136 -26.80 13.60 -9.51
N ASN A 137 -26.08 13.77 -8.40
CA ASN A 137 -25.36 14.99 -8.04
C ASN A 137 -23.85 14.90 -8.25
N GLN A 138 -23.33 13.69 -8.51
CA GLN A 138 -21.92 13.44 -8.73
C GLN A 138 -21.73 12.54 -9.96
N THR A 139 -20.82 12.92 -10.85
CA THR A 139 -20.45 12.05 -11.98
C THR A 139 -19.60 10.87 -11.51
N TRP A 140 -19.66 9.74 -12.23
CA TRP A 140 -18.81 8.59 -11.92
C TRP A 140 -17.32 8.96 -11.95
N ASP A 141 -16.88 9.78 -12.90
CA ASP A 141 -15.48 10.21 -13.01
C ASP A 141 -15.02 11.02 -11.78
N GLU A 142 -15.88 11.88 -11.23
CA GLU A 142 -15.58 12.62 -9.99
C GLU A 142 -15.46 11.69 -8.79
N TYR A 143 -16.36 10.72 -8.67
CA TYR A 143 -16.31 9.68 -7.65
C TYR A 143 -15.02 8.85 -7.77
N ALA A 144 -14.75 8.30 -8.96
CA ALA A 144 -13.63 7.41 -9.21
C ALA A 144 -12.30 8.15 -8.96
N ARG A 145 -12.14 9.38 -9.48
CA ARG A 145 -10.95 10.22 -9.25
C ARG A 145 -10.73 10.48 -7.76
N SER A 146 -11.78 10.84 -7.03
CA SER A 146 -11.72 11.08 -5.58
C SER A 146 -11.36 9.80 -4.81
N ARG A 147 -11.98 8.67 -5.16
CA ARG A 147 -11.75 7.39 -4.50
C ARG A 147 -10.35 6.85 -4.77
N ILE A 148 -9.90 6.85 -6.03
CA ILE A 148 -8.55 6.42 -6.43
C ILE A 148 -7.49 7.32 -5.77
N GLY A 149 -7.68 8.64 -5.78
CA GLY A 149 -6.78 9.57 -5.11
C GLY A 149 -6.64 9.29 -3.60
N ARG A 150 -7.75 8.96 -2.94
CA ARG A 150 -7.74 8.53 -1.53
C ARG A 150 -6.99 7.21 -1.34
N ILE A 151 -7.25 6.19 -2.17
CA ILE A 151 -6.55 4.90 -2.10
C ILE A 151 -5.04 5.09 -2.25
N ILE A 152 -4.60 5.80 -3.28
CA ILE A 152 -3.18 6.12 -3.52
C ILE A 152 -2.54 6.78 -2.30
N ALA A 153 -3.22 7.77 -1.71
CA ALA A 153 -2.74 8.47 -0.52
C ALA A 153 -2.72 7.58 0.74
N THR A 154 -3.79 6.82 0.99
CA THR A 154 -3.92 5.91 2.14
C THR A 154 -2.85 4.85 2.15
N TYR A 155 -2.49 4.31 0.98
CA TYR A 155 -1.50 3.25 0.85
C TYR A 155 -0.07 3.74 0.57
N ARG A 156 0.15 5.06 0.44
CA ARG A 156 1.44 5.67 0.03
C ARG A 156 2.04 4.97 -1.20
N CYS A 157 1.18 4.83 -2.20
CA CYS A 157 1.49 4.18 -3.46
C CYS A 157 2.74 4.81 -4.11
N SER A 158 3.69 3.97 -4.52
CA SER A 158 4.91 4.37 -5.23
C SER A 158 4.74 4.33 -6.74
N ALA A 159 3.87 3.46 -7.25
CA ALA A 159 3.51 3.37 -8.66
C ALA A 159 2.08 2.85 -8.81
N THR A 160 1.37 3.31 -9.82
CA THR A 160 0.03 2.82 -10.18
C THR A 160 0.07 2.20 -11.55
N ILE A 161 -0.58 1.05 -11.73
CA ILE A 161 -0.76 0.40 -13.04
C ILE A 161 -2.24 0.09 -13.27
N SER A 162 -2.60 -0.17 -14.52
CA SER A 162 -3.98 -0.46 -14.92
C SER A 162 -4.02 -1.73 -15.75
N ALA A 163 -4.49 -2.82 -15.17
CA ALA A 163 -4.79 -4.02 -15.92
C ALA A 163 -6.07 -3.79 -16.74
N GLY A 164 -5.99 -3.97 -18.04
CA GLY A 164 -7.13 -3.91 -18.95
C GLY A 164 -7.93 -5.22 -18.99
N PRO A 165 -8.96 -5.31 -19.85
CA PRO A 165 -9.77 -6.54 -19.99
C PRO A 165 -8.94 -7.76 -20.42
N ASP A 166 -7.86 -7.53 -21.16
CA ASP A 166 -6.91 -8.59 -21.58
C ASP A 166 -5.91 -8.96 -20.48
N GLY A 167 -5.83 -8.17 -19.40
CA GLY A 167 -4.92 -8.33 -18.28
C GLY A 167 -3.82 -7.28 -18.25
N LEU A 168 -2.64 -7.66 -17.75
CA LEU A 168 -1.46 -6.80 -17.75
C LEU A 168 -0.92 -6.66 -19.18
N ASP A 169 -0.54 -5.45 -19.57
CA ASP A 169 0.23 -5.23 -20.78
C ASP A 169 1.75 -5.30 -20.51
N ASP A 170 2.56 -5.17 -21.56
CA ASP A 170 4.02 -5.22 -21.43
C ASP A 170 4.58 -4.06 -20.60
N THR A 171 3.93 -2.90 -20.65
CA THR A 171 4.33 -1.73 -19.86
C THR A 171 4.07 -1.98 -18.37
N ASP A 172 2.92 -2.56 -18.02
CA ASP A 172 2.59 -2.92 -16.64
C ASP A 172 3.59 -3.94 -16.09
N ARG A 173 3.93 -4.97 -16.89
CA ARG A 173 4.95 -5.98 -16.52
C ARG A 173 6.32 -5.33 -16.28
N LEU A 174 6.74 -4.41 -17.16
CA LEU A 174 8.00 -3.69 -17.01
C LEU A 174 8.00 -2.82 -15.74
N ILE A 175 6.91 -2.12 -15.45
CA ILE A 175 6.79 -1.31 -14.23
C ILE A 175 6.89 -2.21 -12.98
N LEU A 176 6.11 -3.30 -12.92
CA LEU A 176 6.13 -4.23 -11.78
C LEU A 176 7.51 -4.85 -11.57
N THR A 177 8.17 -5.29 -12.64
CA THR A 177 9.50 -5.93 -12.56
C THR A 177 10.63 -4.94 -12.26
N SER A 178 10.49 -3.66 -12.64
CA SER A 178 11.44 -2.61 -12.29
C SER A 178 11.48 -2.31 -10.78
N CYS A 179 10.40 -2.61 -10.04
CA CYS A 179 10.34 -2.41 -8.60
C CYS A 179 11.38 -3.27 -7.85
N GLY A 180 11.67 -4.48 -8.34
CA GLY A 180 12.69 -5.36 -7.78
C GLY A 180 14.13 -4.94 -8.09
N HIS A 181 14.35 -4.10 -9.11
CA HIS A 181 15.69 -3.60 -9.44
C HIS A 181 16.15 -2.46 -8.53
N ASN A 182 15.23 -1.79 -7.84
CA ASN A 182 15.50 -0.63 -6.99
C ASN A 182 15.39 -0.94 -5.48
N ALA A 183 15.08 -2.18 -5.11
CA ALA A 183 14.88 -2.64 -3.73
C ALA A 183 16.17 -3.18 -3.10
#